data_AF-A0A6I0JJY4-F1
#
_entry.id   AF-A0A6I0JJY4-F1
#
_cell.length_a   1.000
_cell.length_b   1.000
_cell.length_c   1.000
_cell.angle_alpha   90.00
_cell.angle_beta   90.00
_cell.angle_gamma   90.00
#
_symmetry.space_group_name_H-M   'P 1'
#
loop_
_entity.id
_entity.type
_entity.pdbx_description
1 polymer ?
#
loop_
_entity_poly.entity_id
_entity_poly.type
_entity_poly.pdbx_seq_one_letter_code
_entity_poly.pdbx_strand_id
1 'polypeptide(L)'
;LNTYAEQLDEANNRIYILPWQSSKILVFDLKGNALDPIPLCLRVPKGKFRVNTAKSEVTVTVLPFPKWPAVVWTQDLKGKRKNFVAPGSLAMPQDFSNEVSMGNNTAAYDVMLMKIMPQPSVDTLYHYNAASNKLEGRFTVKYPSNDKIPWHAYYEIPKYFIGDVSFPIQIDESTFSGSKPAYYMVDKKTLHGNYVRLYNDFISTPSQTIYPSFNNGYYVTNMEPMALKEILEKEVNKKGLTADKKKKVQNLIKTLNDNDNNIVMFAKLKQ
;
A
#
# COMPACT_ATOMS: atom_id res chain seq x y z
N LEU A 1 16.42 7.43 -9.96
CA LEU A 1 15.58 8.11 -8.94
C LEU A 1 14.92 7.02 -8.10
N ASN A 2 15.21 6.94 -6.80
CA ASN A 2 14.62 5.90 -5.95
C ASN A 2 13.31 6.43 -5.38
N THR A 3 12.18 6.15 -6.06
CA THR A 3 10.83 6.54 -5.60
C THR A 3 10.39 5.65 -4.45
N TYR A 4 9.77 6.22 -3.40
CA TYR A 4 9.23 5.46 -2.26
C TYR A 4 7.73 5.66 -2.05
N ALA A 5 7.20 6.82 -2.41
CA ALA A 5 5.77 7.08 -2.44
C ALA A 5 5.42 8.04 -3.56
N GLU A 6 4.17 7.96 -4.02
CA GLU A 6 3.68 8.73 -5.15
C GLU A 6 2.20 9.06 -4.96
N GLN A 7 1.78 10.17 -5.57
CA GLN A 7 0.38 10.56 -5.65
C GLN A 7 0.10 11.16 -7.02
N LEU A 8 -0.97 10.70 -7.67
CA LEU A 8 -1.53 11.29 -8.87
C LEU A 8 -2.65 12.26 -8.49
N ASP A 9 -2.61 13.49 -9.01
CA ASP A 9 -3.66 14.50 -8.88
C ASP A 9 -4.03 15.01 -10.28
N GLU A 10 -4.86 14.22 -10.96
CA GLU A 10 -5.26 14.49 -12.35
C GLU A 10 -6.01 15.81 -12.47
N ALA A 11 -6.85 16.13 -11.49
CA ALA A 11 -7.67 17.35 -11.47
C ALA A 11 -6.83 18.63 -11.50
N ASN A 12 -5.60 18.58 -10.99
CA ASN A 12 -4.68 19.72 -10.97
C ASN A 12 -3.50 19.54 -11.93
N ASN A 13 -3.50 18.51 -12.78
CA ASN A 13 -2.39 18.17 -13.69
C ASN A 13 -1.07 18.04 -12.92
N ARG A 14 -1.04 17.21 -11.87
CA ARG A 14 0.14 17.00 -11.03
C ARG A 14 0.43 15.52 -10.75
N ILE A 15 1.72 15.20 -10.74
CA ILE A 15 2.29 13.96 -10.20
C ILE A 15 3.24 14.37 -9.08
N TYR A 16 3.05 13.80 -7.91
CA TYR A 16 3.91 14.01 -6.75
C TYR A 16 4.71 12.75 -6.49
N ILE A 17 6.01 12.90 -6.28
CA ILE A 17 6.92 11.79 -5.99
C ILE A 17 7.74 12.14 -4.76
N LEU A 18 7.70 11.27 -3.75
CA LEU A 18 8.59 11.30 -2.60
C LEU A 18 9.73 10.30 -2.83
N PRO A 19 10.96 10.78 -3.07
CA PRO A 19 12.11 9.91 -3.15
C PRO A 19 12.45 9.32 -1.77
N TRP A 20 13.16 8.19 -1.80
CA TRP A 20 13.78 7.60 -0.62
C TRP A 20 14.71 8.60 0.08
N GLN A 21 14.59 8.73 1.40
CA GLN A 21 15.42 9.60 2.22
C GLN A 21 15.51 11.08 1.76
N SER A 22 14.37 11.68 1.42
CA SER A 22 14.29 12.99 0.76
C SER A 22 13.94 14.16 1.71
N SER A 23 14.42 15.36 1.37
CA SER A 23 14.02 16.64 1.98
C SER A 23 12.99 17.42 1.15
N LYS A 24 12.47 16.83 0.07
CA LYS A 24 11.46 17.45 -0.80
C LYS A 24 10.58 16.41 -1.49
N ILE A 25 9.39 16.83 -1.89
CA ILE A 25 8.53 16.09 -2.82
C ILE A 25 8.78 16.68 -4.21
N LEU A 26 9.11 15.82 -5.16
CA LEU A 26 9.24 16.20 -6.57
C LEU A 26 7.84 16.35 -7.18
N VAL A 27 7.69 17.33 -8.05
CA VAL A 27 6.41 17.65 -8.69
C VAL A 27 6.62 17.65 -10.19
N PHE A 28 5.72 16.97 -10.90
CA PHE A 28 5.67 16.96 -12.36
C PHE A 28 4.25 17.27 -12.83
N ASP A 29 4.10 17.70 -14.07
CA ASP A 29 2.80 17.66 -14.75
C ASP A 29 2.55 16.27 -15.40
N LEU A 30 1.35 16.04 -15.93
CA LEU A 30 1.00 14.77 -16.58
C LEU A 30 1.71 14.56 -17.93
N LYS A 31 2.41 15.57 -18.45
CA LYS A 31 3.27 15.46 -19.63
C LYS A 31 4.72 15.09 -19.25
N GLY A 32 5.01 14.98 -17.95
CA GLY A 32 6.34 14.66 -17.44
C GLY A 32 7.26 15.86 -17.27
N ASN A 33 6.78 17.10 -17.43
CA ASN A 33 7.60 18.28 -17.19
C ASN A 33 7.78 18.48 -15.68
N ALA A 34 9.02 18.72 -15.25
CA ALA A 34 9.31 19.03 -13.86
C ALA A 34 8.76 20.42 -13.49
N LEU A 35 8.19 20.51 -12.29
CA LEU A 35 7.70 21.74 -11.66
C LEU A 35 8.48 22.00 -10.37
N ASP A 36 8.23 23.16 -9.74
CA ASP A 36 8.86 23.49 -8.47
C ASP A 36 8.57 22.42 -7.40
N PRO A 37 9.61 21.85 -6.77
CA PRO A 37 9.41 20.83 -5.74
C PRO A 37 8.85 21.45 -4.47
N ILE A 38 8.10 20.65 -3.70
CA ILE A 38 7.62 21.04 -2.37
C ILE A 38 8.73 20.71 -1.34
N PRO A 39 9.36 21.70 -0.69
CA PRO A 39 10.33 21.43 0.36
C PRO A 39 9.63 20.83 1.59
N LEU A 40 10.27 19.87 2.24
CA LEU A 40 9.78 19.26 3.47
C LEU A 40 10.43 19.93 4.67
N CYS A 41 9.64 20.26 5.70
CA CYS A 41 10.17 20.85 6.92
C CYS A 41 11.09 19.90 7.70
N LEU A 42 11.04 18.60 7.40
CA LEU A 42 11.91 17.55 7.91
C LEU A 42 12.31 16.60 6.78
N ARG A 43 13.56 16.14 6.77
CA ARG A 43 14.02 15.11 5.84
C ARG A 43 13.29 13.80 6.13
N VAL A 44 12.47 13.30 5.22
CA VAL A 44 11.76 12.03 5.39
C VAL A 44 12.74 10.87 5.16
N PRO A 45 13.01 10.01 6.16
CA PRO A 45 13.86 8.83 5.95
C PRO A 45 13.15 7.79 5.07
N LYS A 46 11.91 7.48 5.45
CA LYS A 46 10.98 6.56 4.81
C LYS A 46 9.58 7.03 5.19
N GLY A 47 8.68 7.20 4.24
CA GLY A 47 7.41 7.86 4.54
C GLY A 47 6.37 7.80 3.44
N LYS A 48 5.13 8.12 3.82
CA LYS A 48 3.99 8.32 2.94
C LYS A 48 3.51 9.76 3.07
N PHE A 49 2.78 10.25 2.07
CA PHE A 49 2.28 11.62 2.07
C PHE A 49 0.97 11.71 1.33
N ARG A 50 0.24 12.81 1.57
CA ARG A 50 -0.90 13.22 0.74
C ARG A 50 -0.89 14.72 0.58
N VAL A 51 -0.80 15.18 -0.66
CA VAL A 51 -0.97 16.58 -1.06
C VAL A 51 -2.46 16.87 -1.22
N ASN A 52 -2.91 17.92 -0.56
CA ASN A 52 -4.23 18.52 -0.75
C ASN A 52 -4.07 19.88 -1.41
N THR A 53 -4.15 19.88 -2.75
CA THR A 53 -3.97 21.09 -3.58
C THR A 53 -4.99 22.18 -3.24
N ALA A 54 -6.25 21.81 -3.00
CA ALA A 54 -7.30 22.76 -2.63
C ALA A 54 -7.02 23.50 -1.31
N LYS A 55 -6.35 22.86 -0.36
CA LYS A 55 -5.95 23.45 0.93
C LYS A 55 -4.52 24.01 0.93
N SER A 56 -3.78 23.89 -0.18
CA SER A 56 -2.35 24.19 -0.25
C SER A 56 -1.56 23.55 0.92
N GLU A 57 -1.84 22.29 1.20
CA GLU A 57 -1.30 21.58 2.36
C GLU A 57 -0.81 20.18 1.96
N VAL A 58 0.22 19.69 2.65
CA VAL A 58 0.63 18.29 2.58
C VAL A 58 0.65 17.70 3.98
N THR A 59 0.10 16.50 4.09
CA THR A 59 0.24 15.61 5.25
C THR A 59 1.35 14.63 4.95
N VAL A 60 2.26 14.41 5.90
CA VAL A 60 3.40 13.48 5.75
C VAL A 60 3.48 12.60 6.97
N THR A 61 3.61 11.29 6.76
CA THR A 61 3.87 10.28 7.79
C THR A 61 5.19 9.61 7.50
N VAL A 62 5.95 9.32 8.55
CA VAL A 62 7.26 8.68 8.43
C VAL A 62 7.34 7.45 9.28
N LEU A 63 8.31 6.59 8.96
CA LEU A 63 8.86 5.62 9.89
C LEU A 63 9.72 6.39 10.92
N PRO A 64 9.27 6.53 12.18
CA PRO A 64 9.92 7.43 13.13
C PRO A 64 11.05 6.69 13.85
N PHE A 65 12.26 6.80 13.31
CA PHE A 65 13.48 6.27 13.93
C PHE A 65 13.78 6.89 15.31
N PRO A 66 14.73 6.35 16.09
CA PRO A 66 14.99 6.85 17.43
C PRO A 66 15.32 8.35 17.39
N LYS A 67 14.74 9.11 18.33
CA LYS A 67 14.87 10.58 18.44
C LYS A 67 14.24 11.37 17.29
N TRP A 68 13.48 10.71 16.40
CA TRP A 68 12.76 11.43 15.36
C TRP A 68 11.66 12.29 15.97
N PRO A 69 11.48 13.55 15.52
CA PRO A 69 10.57 14.46 16.23
C PRO A 69 9.08 14.14 16.00
N ALA A 70 8.68 13.60 14.83
CA ALA A 70 7.28 13.27 14.49
C ALA A 70 7.06 11.86 13.96
N VAL A 71 5.86 11.34 14.14
CA VAL A 71 5.34 10.28 13.28
C VAL A 71 4.52 10.84 12.12
N VAL A 72 3.77 11.92 12.32
CA VAL A 72 2.99 12.60 11.27
C VAL A 72 3.00 14.11 11.47
N TRP A 73 2.96 14.86 10.38
CA TRP A 73 2.81 16.32 10.41
C TRP A 73 2.03 16.83 9.21
N THR A 74 1.61 18.09 9.31
CA THR A 74 1.13 18.88 8.16
C THR A 74 1.99 20.12 7.96
N GLN A 75 2.11 20.55 6.72
CA GLN A 75 2.83 21.76 6.32
C GLN A 75 2.17 22.36 5.08
N ASP A 76 2.44 23.63 4.80
CA ASP A 76 2.10 24.19 3.49
C ASP A 76 3.03 23.67 2.38
N LEU A 77 2.72 24.03 1.12
CA LEU A 77 3.52 23.65 -0.04
C LEU A 77 4.89 24.35 -0.12
N LYS A 78 5.18 25.28 0.79
CA LYS A 78 6.47 26.00 0.90
C LYS A 78 7.33 25.47 2.04
N GLY A 79 6.92 24.40 2.72
CA GLY A 79 7.68 23.80 3.81
C GLY A 79 7.43 24.43 5.18
N LYS A 80 6.46 25.35 5.31
CA LYS A 80 6.10 25.90 6.62
C LYS A 80 5.23 24.90 7.37
N ARG A 81 5.76 24.37 8.45
CA ARG A 81 5.06 23.44 9.36
C ARG A 81 3.80 24.08 9.95
N LYS A 82 2.73 23.29 10.04
CA LYS A 82 1.46 23.65 10.70
C LYS A 82 1.24 22.83 11.97
N ASN A 83 1.08 21.51 11.85
CA ASN A 83 0.80 20.61 12.98
C ASN A 83 1.80 19.45 13.05
N PHE A 84 1.84 18.77 14.20
CA PHE A 84 2.81 17.73 14.46
C PHE A 84 2.35 16.74 15.52
N VAL A 85 2.60 15.46 15.32
CA VAL A 85 2.34 14.40 16.30
C VAL A 85 3.67 13.71 16.62
N ALA A 86 4.07 13.76 17.89
CA ALA A 86 5.28 13.08 18.35
C ALA A 86 5.14 11.55 18.22
N PRO A 87 6.23 10.79 17.98
CA PRO A 87 6.15 9.34 17.80
C PRO A 87 5.58 8.59 18.99
N GLY A 88 5.93 8.98 20.22
CA GLY A 88 5.53 8.26 21.42
C GLY A 88 5.89 6.77 21.33
N SER A 89 4.91 5.90 21.57
CA SER A 89 5.08 4.44 21.47
C SER A 89 5.28 3.91 20.04
N LEU A 90 5.09 4.76 19.01
CA LEU A 90 5.30 4.39 17.61
C LEU A 90 6.77 4.53 17.18
N ALA A 91 7.67 5.01 18.04
CA ALA A 91 9.09 5.07 17.75
C ALA A 91 9.63 3.67 17.41
N MET A 92 10.41 3.58 16.32
CA MET A 92 10.93 2.31 15.80
C MET A 92 12.44 2.28 15.85
N PRO A 93 13.07 1.08 15.95
CA PRO A 93 14.51 0.96 15.75
C PRO A 93 14.87 1.43 14.34
N GLN A 94 16.11 1.90 14.18
CA GLN A 94 16.62 2.32 12.87
C GLN A 94 16.95 1.10 12.03
N ASP A 95 15.91 0.46 11.50
CA ASP A 95 15.95 -0.70 10.62
C ASP A 95 14.99 -0.45 9.45
N PHE A 96 15.52 -0.52 8.23
CA PHE A 96 14.76 -0.21 7.02
C PHE A 96 13.89 -1.38 6.54
N SER A 97 13.92 -2.54 7.21
CA SER A 97 12.99 -3.64 7.02
C SER A 97 11.63 -3.35 7.67
N ASN A 98 11.58 -2.43 8.65
CA ASN A 98 10.31 -1.88 9.13
C ASN A 98 9.69 -0.99 8.05
N GLU A 99 8.37 -0.92 8.01
CA GLU A 99 7.64 -0.31 6.90
C GLU A 99 6.62 0.73 7.36
N VAL A 100 6.28 1.64 6.44
CA VAL A 100 5.15 2.56 6.58
C VAL A 100 4.31 2.47 5.32
N SER A 101 3.04 2.12 5.48
CA SER A 101 2.10 1.95 4.37
C SER A 101 0.94 2.93 4.46
N MET A 102 0.36 3.21 3.29
CA MET A 102 -0.83 4.04 3.10
C MET A 102 -1.61 3.45 1.92
N GLY A 103 -2.90 3.18 2.11
CA GLY A 103 -3.77 2.67 1.05
C GLY A 103 -4.40 3.79 0.23
N ASN A 104 -4.82 4.89 0.86
CA ASN A 104 -5.55 5.99 0.20
C ASN A 104 -6.79 5.50 -0.57
N ASN A 105 -7.44 4.45 -0.06
CA ASN A 105 -8.64 3.85 -0.68
C ASN A 105 -9.95 4.48 -0.18
N THR A 106 -9.87 5.33 0.83
CA THR A 106 -11.00 6.08 1.41
C THR A 106 -10.63 7.56 1.50
N ALA A 107 -11.60 8.41 1.85
CA ALA A 107 -11.33 9.83 2.07
C ALA A 107 -10.40 10.08 3.27
N ALA A 108 -10.32 9.16 4.24
CA ALA A 108 -9.47 9.29 5.40
C ALA A 108 -7.99 9.19 5.02
N TYR A 109 -7.12 9.84 5.80
CA TYR A 109 -5.68 9.64 5.71
C TYR A 109 -5.30 8.42 6.55
N ASP A 110 -5.31 7.24 5.93
CA ASP A 110 -5.00 5.97 6.55
C ASP A 110 -3.50 5.66 6.49
N VAL A 111 -2.91 5.27 7.61
CA VAL A 111 -1.51 4.85 7.68
C VAL A 111 -1.32 3.70 8.65
N MET A 112 -0.39 2.82 8.32
CA MET A 112 0.08 1.76 9.22
C MET A 112 1.60 1.82 9.28
N LEU A 113 2.13 1.66 10.48
CA LEU A 113 3.55 1.43 10.70
C LEU A 113 3.73 -0.04 11.05
N MET A 114 4.57 -0.74 10.31
CA MET A 114 4.82 -2.16 10.47
C MET A 114 6.18 -2.36 11.12
N LYS A 115 6.17 -2.87 12.35
CA LYS A 115 7.40 -3.24 13.04
C LYS A 115 7.67 -4.72 12.77
N ILE A 116 8.66 -4.99 11.94
CA ILE A 116 9.08 -6.33 11.53
C ILE A 116 10.33 -6.75 12.30
N MET A 117 11.27 -5.83 12.49
CA MET A 117 12.58 -6.06 13.11
C MET A 117 12.77 -5.20 14.39
N PRO A 118 13.49 -5.71 15.41
CA PRO A 118 14.10 -7.05 15.50
C PRO A 118 13.08 -8.15 15.83
N GLN A 119 11.86 -7.79 16.25
CA GLN A 119 10.76 -8.71 16.50
C GLN A 119 9.45 -8.04 16.09
N PRO A 120 8.53 -8.77 15.43
CA PRO A 120 7.21 -8.27 15.11
C PRO A 120 6.43 -7.82 16.35
N SER A 121 5.65 -6.74 16.23
CA SER A 121 4.71 -6.29 17.27
C SER A 121 3.28 -6.26 16.76
N VAL A 122 2.31 -6.20 17.67
CA VAL A 122 0.93 -5.93 17.26
C VAL A 122 0.87 -4.50 16.74
N ASP A 123 0.63 -4.36 15.44
CA ASP A 123 0.54 -3.07 14.79
C ASP A 123 -0.93 -2.62 14.69
N THR A 124 -1.14 -1.35 14.35
CA THR A 124 -2.47 -0.74 14.23
C THR A 124 -2.54 0.09 12.96
N LEU A 125 -3.68 0.01 12.26
CA LEU A 125 -4.04 0.95 11.21
C LEU A 125 -4.64 2.21 11.87
N TYR A 126 -4.11 3.37 11.51
CA TYR A 126 -4.53 4.67 12.04
C TYR A 126 -5.18 5.52 10.97
N HIS A 127 -6.09 6.39 11.39
CA HIS A 127 -6.46 7.58 10.64
C HIS A 127 -5.79 8.81 11.24
N TYR A 128 -5.16 9.65 10.42
CA TYR A 128 -4.77 10.97 10.88
C TYR A 128 -5.96 11.93 10.83
N ASN A 129 -6.35 12.44 12.00
CA ASN A 129 -7.35 13.50 12.13
C ASN A 129 -6.64 14.86 12.22
N ALA A 130 -6.71 15.63 11.14
CA ALA A 130 -6.08 16.94 11.06
C ALA A 130 -6.70 18.00 11.99
N ALA A 131 -7.99 17.86 12.34
CA ALA A 131 -8.68 18.80 13.23
C ALA A 131 -8.25 18.63 14.69
N SER A 132 -8.13 17.37 15.15
CA SER A 132 -7.65 17.07 16.51
C SER A 132 -6.13 16.92 16.61
N ASN A 133 -5.43 16.90 15.47
CA ASN A 133 -4.01 16.61 15.32
C ASN A 133 -3.60 15.30 16.03
N LYS A 134 -4.27 14.19 15.70
CA LYS A 134 -4.05 12.88 16.33
C LYS A 134 -4.07 11.75 15.31
N LEU A 135 -3.28 10.71 15.58
CA LEU A 135 -3.46 9.40 14.97
C LEU A 135 -4.50 8.62 15.77
N GLU A 136 -5.63 8.34 15.15
CA GLU A 136 -6.75 7.63 15.75
C GLU A 136 -6.70 6.17 15.30
N GLY A 137 -6.50 5.25 16.23
CA GLY A 137 -6.50 3.81 15.92
C GLY A 137 -7.85 3.37 15.36
N ARG A 138 -7.83 2.62 14.26
CA ARG A 138 -9.03 2.16 13.56
C ARG A 138 -9.16 0.65 13.51
N PHE A 139 -8.04 -0.05 13.36
CA PHE A 139 -8.06 -1.50 13.23
C PHE A 139 -6.77 -2.10 13.74
N THR A 140 -6.91 -3.18 14.51
CA THR A 140 -5.81 -4.01 15.01
C THR A 140 -6.35 -5.43 15.18
N VAL A 141 -5.49 -6.42 14.98
CA VAL A 141 -5.83 -7.81 15.24
C VAL A 141 -5.12 -8.30 16.48
N LYS A 142 -5.86 -9.01 17.35
CA LYS A 142 -5.26 -9.76 18.46
C LYS A 142 -4.85 -11.13 17.93
N TYR A 143 -3.55 -11.41 17.92
CA TYR A 143 -3.04 -12.71 17.54
C TYR A 143 -3.10 -13.71 18.71
N PRO A 144 -3.19 -15.03 18.44
CA PRO A 144 -3.28 -16.05 19.48
C PRO A 144 -2.04 -16.11 20.40
N SER A 145 -0.88 -15.70 19.90
CA SER A 145 0.38 -15.66 20.64
C SER A 145 0.93 -14.23 20.67
N ASN A 146 1.36 -13.79 21.85
CA ASN A 146 2.08 -12.54 22.02
C ASN A 146 3.58 -12.67 21.67
N ASP A 147 4.13 -13.89 21.70
CA ASP A 147 5.56 -14.14 21.44
C ASP A 147 5.83 -14.44 19.97
N LYS A 148 4.84 -15.01 19.27
CA LYS A 148 4.92 -15.41 17.85
C LYS A 148 3.94 -14.64 17.01
N ILE A 149 4.13 -13.32 16.95
CA ILE A 149 3.34 -12.42 16.11
C ILE A 149 3.73 -12.64 14.64
N PRO A 150 2.77 -12.90 13.73
CA PRO A 150 3.06 -13.04 12.31
C PRO A 150 3.51 -11.70 11.72
N TRP A 151 4.24 -11.74 10.61
CA TRP A 151 4.32 -10.57 9.73
C TRP A 151 2.92 -10.27 9.19
N HIS A 152 2.52 -9.00 9.23
CA HIS A 152 1.18 -8.60 8.82
C HIS A 152 1.14 -7.18 8.30
N ALA A 153 0.18 -6.93 7.42
CA ALA A 153 -0.24 -5.61 7.00
C ALA A 153 -1.76 -5.51 7.01
N TYR A 154 -2.26 -4.28 7.12
CA TYR A 154 -3.67 -3.96 7.03
C TYR A 154 -3.92 -2.98 5.90
N TYR A 155 -4.99 -3.21 5.16
CA TYR A 155 -5.51 -2.33 4.14
C TYR A 155 -6.93 -1.94 4.51
N GLU A 156 -7.24 -0.66 4.42
CA GLU A 156 -8.62 -0.20 4.44
C GLU A 156 -9.15 -0.14 3.02
N ILE A 157 -10.35 -0.66 2.81
CA ILE A 157 -11.20 -0.39 1.64
C ILE A 157 -12.57 0.09 2.13
N PRO A 158 -13.46 0.67 1.30
CA PRO A 158 -14.67 1.36 1.78
C PRO A 158 -15.48 0.60 2.86
N LYS A 159 -15.80 -0.68 2.64
CA LYS A 159 -16.65 -1.48 3.54
C LYS A 159 -15.90 -2.42 4.50
N TYR A 160 -14.61 -2.69 4.25
CA TYR A 160 -13.86 -3.73 4.95
C TYR A 160 -12.48 -3.26 5.35
N PHE A 161 -11.94 -3.85 6.42
CA PHE A 161 -10.50 -3.97 6.60
C PHE A 161 -10.07 -5.30 5.98
N ILE A 162 -8.91 -5.30 5.34
CA ILE A 162 -8.26 -6.50 4.80
C ILE A 162 -6.94 -6.65 5.54
N GLY A 163 -6.62 -7.84 5.98
CA GLY A 163 -5.29 -8.12 6.51
C GLY A 163 -4.66 -9.32 5.84
N ASP A 164 -3.34 -9.31 5.80
CA ASP A 164 -2.52 -10.46 5.46
C ASP A 164 -1.68 -10.88 6.67
N VAL A 165 -1.40 -12.19 6.75
CA VAL A 165 -0.49 -12.76 7.73
C VAL A 165 0.44 -13.75 7.06
N SER A 166 1.72 -13.68 7.40
CA SER A 166 2.74 -14.65 7.01
C SER A 166 3.75 -14.82 8.16
N PHE A 167 4.57 -15.86 8.10
CA PHE A 167 5.63 -16.09 9.08
C PHE A 167 6.99 -16.03 8.40
N PRO A 168 8.03 -15.52 9.08
CA PRO A 168 9.38 -15.53 8.54
C PRO A 168 9.86 -16.96 8.29
N ILE A 169 10.36 -17.20 7.08
CA ILE A 169 11.07 -18.40 6.65
C ILE A 169 12.47 -17.96 6.28
N GLN A 170 13.47 -18.50 6.97
CA GLN A 170 14.87 -18.25 6.63
C GLN A 170 15.20 -18.95 5.30
N ILE A 171 15.68 -18.18 4.31
CA ILE A 171 16.10 -18.71 3.01
C ILE A 171 17.62 -18.90 2.96
N ASP A 172 18.37 -18.04 3.65
CA ASP A 172 19.81 -18.16 3.84
C ASP A 172 20.26 -17.52 5.18
N GLU A 173 21.56 -17.48 5.46
CA GLU A 173 22.12 -16.96 6.73
C GLU A 173 21.64 -15.54 7.10
N SER A 174 21.31 -14.71 6.10
CA SER A 174 20.98 -13.29 6.29
C SER A 174 19.60 -12.88 5.76
N THR A 175 18.91 -13.75 5.02
CA THR A 175 17.68 -13.42 4.30
C THR A 175 16.50 -14.24 4.83
N PHE A 176 15.42 -13.53 5.13
CA PHE A 176 14.12 -14.11 5.46
C PHE A 176 13.10 -13.72 4.40
N SER A 177 12.16 -14.63 4.13
CA SER A 177 10.98 -14.38 3.32
C SER A 177 9.71 -14.72 4.09
N GLY A 178 8.56 -14.21 3.65
CA GLY A 178 7.29 -14.60 4.21
C GLY A 178 6.88 -16.00 3.74
N SER A 179 6.31 -16.80 4.64
CA SER A 179 5.52 -17.98 4.28
C SER A 179 4.39 -17.59 3.34
N LYS A 180 3.78 -18.59 2.68
CA LYS A 180 2.54 -18.36 1.90
C LYS A 180 1.53 -17.61 2.79
N PRO A 181 1.09 -16.40 2.39
CA PRO A 181 0.23 -15.59 3.25
C PRO A 181 -1.18 -16.15 3.30
N ALA A 182 -1.84 -15.94 4.43
CA ALA A 182 -3.29 -16.04 4.54
C ALA A 182 -3.89 -14.64 4.55
N TYR A 183 -5.04 -14.48 3.90
CA TYR A 183 -5.76 -13.22 3.82
C TYR A 183 -7.09 -13.33 4.55
N TYR A 184 -7.49 -12.26 5.22
CA TYR A 184 -8.80 -12.17 5.84
C TYR A 184 -9.40 -10.78 5.59
N MET A 185 -10.73 -10.72 5.65
CA MET A 185 -11.47 -9.47 5.58
C MET A 185 -12.38 -9.35 6.78
N VAL A 186 -12.51 -8.14 7.32
CA VAL A 186 -13.37 -7.80 8.45
C VAL A 186 -14.34 -6.70 8.03
N ASP A 187 -15.63 -6.96 8.17
CA ASP A 187 -16.67 -5.97 7.91
C ASP A 187 -16.63 -4.86 8.96
N LYS A 188 -16.54 -3.60 8.52
CA LYS A 188 -16.36 -2.47 9.45
C LYS A 188 -17.55 -2.23 10.38
N LYS A 189 -18.76 -2.66 9.99
CA LYS A 189 -19.99 -2.42 10.74
C LYS A 189 -20.25 -3.52 11.76
N THR A 190 -20.11 -4.77 11.33
CA THR A 190 -20.41 -5.95 12.16
C THR A 190 -19.19 -6.46 12.93
N LEU A 191 -17.98 -6.07 12.51
CA LEU A 191 -16.70 -6.59 13.01
C LEU A 191 -16.53 -8.11 12.83
N HIS A 192 -17.41 -8.73 12.04
CA HIS A 192 -17.25 -10.12 11.66
C HIS A 192 -16.19 -10.25 10.57
N GLY A 193 -15.23 -11.15 10.81
CA GLY A 193 -14.15 -11.45 9.90
C GLY A 193 -14.19 -12.88 9.40
N ASN A 194 -13.66 -13.11 8.20
CA ASN A 194 -13.42 -14.44 7.65
C ASN A 194 -12.14 -14.45 6.82
N TYR A 195 -11.51 -15.62 6.73
CA TYR A 195 -10.46 -15.85 5.75
C TYR A 195 -11.04 -15.76 4.34
N VAL A 196 -10.29 -15.14 3.43
CA VAL A 196 -10.70 -14.92 2.05
C VAL A 196 -9.66 -15.43 1.06
N ARG A 197 -10.13 -15.69 -0.16
CA ARG A 197 -9.29 -15.83 -1.33
C ARG A 197 -9.68 -14.75 -2.32
N LEU A 198 -8.75 -13.86 -2.61
CA LEU A 198 -8.90 -12.89 -3.67
C LEU A 198 -8.49 -13.57 -4.98
N TYR A 199 -9.25 -13.39 -6.05
CA TYR A 199 -8.90 -13.87 -7.38
C TYR A 199 -9.44 -12.87 -8.41
N ASN A 200 -8.83 -12.85 -9.60
CA ASN A 200 -9.27 -11.96 -10.66
C ASN A 200 -10.22 -12.72 -11.57
N ASP A 201 -11.52 -12.50 -11.40
CA ASP A 201 -12.54 -13.22 -12.16
C ASP A 201 -12.58 -12.84 -13.66
N PHE A 202 -11.83 -11.83 -14.09
CA PHE A 202 -11.67 -11.48 -15.51
C PHE A 202 -10.73 -12.44 -16.24
N ILE A 203 -9.68 -12.92 -15.56
CA ILE A 203 -8.62 -13.75 -16.18
C ILE A 203 -8.33 -15.09 -15.49
N SER A 204 -8.83 -15.32 -14.29
CA SER A 204 -8.53 -16.52 -13.50
C SER A 204 -9.77 -17.09 -12.81
N THR A 205 -9.62 -18.30 -12.26
CA THR A 205 -10.59 -18.96 -11.39
C THR A 205 -10.26 -18.74 -9.91
N PRO A 206 -11.17 -19.10 -8.97
CA PRO A 206 -10.88 -19.11 -7.54
C PRO A 206 -9.69 -20.01 -7.13
N SER A 207 -9.16 -20.84 -8.03
CA SER A 207 -7.96 -21.64 -7.77
C SER A 207 -6.66 -20.82 -7.76
N GLN A 208 -6.68 -19.61 -8.32
CA GLN A 208 -5.55 -18.67 -8.29
C GLN A 208 -5.83 -17.57 -7.27
N THR A 209 -5.10 -17.59 -6.15
CA THR A 209 -5.21 -16.52 -5.15
C THR A 209 -4.23 -15.40 -5.47
N ILE A 210 -4.70 -14.15 -5.50
CA ILE A 210 -3.91 -12.94 -5.77
C ILE A 210 -3.63 -12.17 -4.47
N TYR A 211 -2.58 -11.35 -4.48
CA TYR A 211 -2.23 -10.48 -3.36
C TYR A 211 -3.20 -9.28 -3.24
N PRO A 212 -3.58 -8.80 -2.04
CA PRO A 212 -4.42 -7.63 -1.81
C PRO A 212 -3.70 -6.31 -2.13
N SER A 213 -3.40 -6.06 -3.40
CA SER A 213 -2.74 -4.83 -3.86
C SER A 213 -3.75 -3.71 -4.09
N PHE A 214 -4.20 -3.08 -3.01
CA PHE A 214 -5.19 -2.00 -3.03
C PHE A 214 -4.55 -0.64 -2.75
N ASN A 215 -4.63 0.28 -3.70
CA ASN A 215 -4.13 1.62 -3.54
C ASN A 215 -4.96 2.64 -4.33
N ASN A 216 -5.12 3.86 -3.80
CA ASN A 216 -5.77 4.98 -4.46
C ASN A 216 -7.20 4.68 -4.97
N GLY A 217 -7.93 3.77 -4.30
CA GLY A 217 -9.28 3.38 -4.71
C GLY A 217 -9.32 2.33 -5.83
N TYR A 218 -8.19 1.69 -6.13
CA TYR A 218 -8.07 0.63 -7.12
C TYR A 218 -7.41 -0.61 -6.53
N TYR A 219 -7.79 -1.78 -7.04
CA TYR A 219 -6.90 -2.92 -7.09
C TYR A 219 -5.94 -2.74 -8.28
N VAL A 220 -4.64 -2.89 -8.04
CA VAL A 220 -3.60 -2.77 -9.08
C VAL A 220 -2.70 -3.98 -9.04
N THR A 221 -2.47 -4.60 -10.20
CA THR A 221 -1.43 -5.63 -10.32
C THR A 221 -0.60 -5.39 -11.57
N ASN A 222 0.69 -5.68 -11.47
CA ASN A 222 1.70 -5.49 -12.49
C ASN A 222 2.31 -6.87 -12.78
N MET A 223 2.18 -7.34 -14.01
CA MET A 223 2.61 -8.69 -14.39
C MET A 223 3.48 -8.64 -15.64
N GLU A 224 4.59 -9.37 -15.59
CA GLU A 224 5.42 -9.64 -16.76
C GLU A 224 4.59 -10.42 -17.81
N PRO A 225 4.68 -10.07 -19.11
CA PRO A 225 3.78 -10.60 -20.15
C PRO A 225 3.77 -12.13 -20.24
N MET A 226 4.93 -12.78 -20.18
CA MET A 226 5.04 -14.23 -20.32
C MET A 226 4.58 -14.96 -19.06
N ALA A 227 4.86 -14.44 -17.87
CA ALA A 227 4.31 -14.93 -16.61
C ALA A 227 2.78 -14.83 -16.60
N LEU A 228 2.22 -13.73 -17.11
CA LEU A 228 0.78 -13.61 -17.31
C LEU A 228 0.29 -14.68 -18.31
N LYS A 229 0.94 -14.82 -19.46
CA LYS A 229 0.57 -15.80 -20.48
C LYS A 229 0.53 -17.22 -19.92
N GLU A 230 1.53 -17.63 -19.16
CA GLU A 230 1.54 -18.93 -18.49
C GLU A 230 0.36 -19.13 -17.54
N ILE A 231 0.00 -18.10 -16.76
CA ILE A 231 -1.17 -18.14 -15.87
C ILE A 231 -2.44 -18.32 -16.72
N LEU A 232 -2.61 -17.52 -17.77
CA LEU A 232 -3.78 -17.56 -18.63
C LEU A 232 -3.94 -18.92 -19.33
N GLU A 233 -2.86 -19.49 -19.85
CA GLU A 233 -2.86 -20.81 -20.51
C GLU A 233 -3.23 -21.94 -19.55
N LYS A 234 -2.81 -21.85 -18.28
CA LYS A 234 -3.21 -22.80 -17.22
C LYS A 234 -4.68 -22.64 -16.81
N GLU A 235 -5.22 -21.42 -16.85
CA GLU A 235 -6.60 -21.15 -16.41
C GLU A 235 -7.65 -21.34 -17.51
N VAL A 236 -7.34 -21.05 -18.78
CA VAL A 236 -8.32 -20.96 -19.89
C VAL A 236 -9.10 -22.25 -20.14
N ASN A 237 -8.53 -23.40 -19.78
CA ASN A 237 -9.15 -24.72 -19.95
C ASN A 237 -9.74 -25.29 -18.65
N LYS A 238 -9.66 -24.57 -17.53
CA LYS A 238 -10.28 -25.01 -16.27
C LYS A 238 -11.80 -24.90 -16.34
N LYS A 239 -12.47 -25.82 -15.65
CA LYS A 239 -13.93 -25.76 -15.43
C LYS A 239 -14.26 -24.49 -14.64
N GLY A 240 -15.34 -23.80 -15.03
CA GLY A 240 -15.84 -22.61 -14.33
C GLY A 240 -15.68 -21.29 -15.11
N LEU A 241 -14.93 -21.26 -16.21
CA LEU A 241 -14.94 -20.11 -17.13
C LEU A 241 -16.15 -20.21 -18.07
N THR A 242 -16.87 -19.11 -18.24
CA THR A 242 -17.91 -18.99 -19.27
C THR A 242 -17.27 -18.96 -20.67
N ALA A 243 -18.03 -19.29 -21.71
CA ALA A 243 -17.55 -19.26 -23.09
C ALA A 243 -17.00 -17.87 -23.48
N ASP A 244 -17.68 -16.80 -23.07
CA ASP A 244 -17.24 -15.43 -23.31
C ASP A 244 -15.93 -15.09 -22.60
N LYS A 245 -15.78 -15.49 -21.32
CA LYS A 245 -14.53 -15.30 -20.57
C LYS A 245 -13.40 -16.09 -21.21
N LYS A 246 -13.66 -17.34 -21.62
CA LYS A 246 -12.69 -18.18 -22.33
C LYS A 246 -12.21 -17.50 -23.61
N LYS A 247 -13.13 -16.97 -24.44
CA LYS A 247 -12.78 -16.25 -25.67
C LYS A 247 -11.93 -15.00 -25.38
N LYS A 248 -12.28 -14.23 -24.33
CA LYS A 248 -11.48 -13.06 -23.91
C LYS A 248 -10.07 -13.44 -23.48
N VAL A 249 -9.92 -14.46 -22.65
CA VAL A 249 -8.61 -14.97 -22.20
C VAL A 249 -7.79 -15.47 -23.39
N GLN A 250 -8.40 -16.24 -24.30
CA GLN A 250 -7.73 -16.71 -25.52
C GLN A 250 -7.27 -15.57 -26.43
N ASN A 251 -8.07 -14.51 -26.54
CA ASN A 251 -7.67 -13.33 -27.31
C ASN A 251 -6.52 -12.60 -26.63
N LEU A 252 -6.55 -12.43 -25.31
CA LEU A 252 -5.46 -11.80 -24.56
C LEU A 252 -4.15 -12.59 -24.69
N ILE A 253 -4.19 -13.92 -24.59
CA ILE A 253 -3.00 -14.78 -24.79
C ILE A 253 -2.31 -14.50 -26.14
N LYS A 254 -3.10 -14.26 -27.21
CA LYS A 254 -2.58 -13.99 -28.56
C LYS A 254 -1.95 -12.61 -28.71
N THR A 255 -2.28 -11.67 -27.84
CA THR A 255 -1.72 -10.31 -27.89
C THR A 255 -0.46 -10.15 -27.06
N LEU A 256 -0.12 -11.12 -26.20
CA LEU A 256 1.06 -11.06 -25.32
C LEU A 256 2.32 -11.54 -26.05
N ASN A 257 3.35 -10.71 -25.99
CA ASN A 257 4.67 -10.94 -26.56
C ASN A 257 5.76 -10.86 -25.47
N ASP A 258 6.88 -11.55 -25.67
CA ASP A 258 8.01 -11.56 -24.74
C ASP A 258 8.74 -10.21 -24.66
N ASN A 259 8.60 -9.38 -25.70
CA ASN A 259 9.18 -8.03 -25.74
C ASN A 259 8.21 -6.94 -25.26
N ASP A 260 7.01 -7.29 -24.80
CA ASP A 260 6.07 -6.32 -24.26
C ASP A 260 6.56 -5.75 -22.92
N ASN A 261 6.18 -4.51 -22.62
CA ASN A 261 6.26 -4.02 -21.25
C ASN A 261 5.25 -4.75 -20.37
N ASN A 262 5.45 -4.69 -19.05
CA ASN A 262 4.52 -5.31 -18.13
C ASN A 262 3.07 -4.85 -18.33
N ILE A 263 2.15 -5.80 -18.19
CA ILE A 263 0.72 -5.57 -18.24
C ILE A 263 0.25 -5.13 -16.86
N VAL A 264 -0.33 -3.93 -16.80
CA VAL A 264 -0.90 -3.39 -15.58
C VAL A 264 -2.42 -3.48 -15.64
N MET A 265 -3.01 -4.16 -14.66
CA MET A 265 -4.47 -4.24 -14.52
C MET A 265 -4.94 -3.34 -13.38
N PHE A 266 -5.91 -2.49 -13.69
CA PHE A 266 -6.58 -1.62 -12.74
C PHE A 266 -8.04 -2.04 -12.59
N ALA A 267 -8.49 -2.28 -11.36
CA ALA A 267 -9.90 -2.52 -11.07
C ALA A 267 -10.37 -1.54 -9.98
N LYS A 268 -11.30 -0.66 -10.33
CA LYS A 268 -11.82 0.36 -9.41
C LYS A 268 -12.60 -0.29 -8.27
N LEU A 269 -12.32 0.12 -7.04
CA LEU A 269 -13.06 -0.31 -5.86
C LEU A 269 -14.48 0.23 -5.89
N LYS A 270 -15.45 -0.63 -5.54
CA LYS A 270 -16.82 -0.19 -5.28
C LYS A 270 -16.85 0.58 -3.97
N GLN A 271 -17.45 1.77 -4.01
CA GLN A 271 -17.72 2.61 -2.85
C GLN A 271 -18.91 2.04 -2.06
#